data_AF-A0A090XC67-F1
#
_entry.id   AF-A0A090XC67-F1
#
_cell.length_a   1.000
_cell.length_b   1.000
_cell.length_c   1.000
_cell.angle_alpha   90.00
_cell.angle_beta   90.00
_cell.angle_gamma   90.00
#
_symmetry.space_group_name_H-M   'P 1'
#
loop_
_entity.id
_entity.type
_entity.pdbx_description
1 polymer ?
#
loop_
_entity_poly.entity_id
_entity_poly.type
_entity_poly.pdbx_seq_one_letter_code
_entity_poly.pdbx_strand_id
1 'polypeptide(L)'
;MEAPTFKGSFESPLACFSRLQKAQTEPLSKEEFAVFLGSLFTDFEDADSAGDKEDVVEKLFKIFDRNQEGKLDFSEFEAMWEQWVVSMLRPKCAFVAVDIQNDFISGSLSLKNIPAGRDPERVVPVINDLTEHLPFDVVVYSIDWHPKDHISFFENKHCRTFHSSSKVSAQDARVLDTVVLCDPCSESGCVEQTLWPSHCVQGSWGAQLHEDLRLADKALKIYKGDKTDVDSYSAFWDNARRSETSLHSELRNHGITTVFVCGLAYDVCVAFTALHAFGTRLWHHLGLKTPPAGRQRRRWKKMKRRLQDQLCLIVDSSEVADLVSGKKRPWRLGLQLAKASALQMC
;
A
#
# COMPACT_ATOMS: atom_id res chain seq x y z
N MET A 1 -13.73 21.08 11.98
CA MET A 1 -14.50 20.06 11.22
C MET A 1 -14.81 18.94 12.18
N GLU A 2 -16.09 18.68 12.45
CA GLU A 2 -16.51 17.61 13.35
C GLU A 2 -16.06 16.25 12.78
N ALA A 3 -15.24 15.53 13.53
CA ALA A 3 -14.74 14.21 13.15
C ALA A 3 -15.90 13.20 13.16
N PRO A 4 -15.95 12.26 12.20
CA PRO A 4 -16.97 11.23 12.20
C PRO A 4 -16.75 10.27 13.36
N THR A 5 -17.87 9.84 13.91
CA THR A 5 -17.97 9.10 15.15
C THR A 5 -18.40 7.65 14.87
N PHE A 6 -18.56 6.84 15.92
CA PHE A 6 -19.45 5.67 15.91
C PHE A 6 -20.84 6.06 15.33
N LYS A 7 -21.82 5.17 15.24
CA LYS A 7 -23.22 5.59 14.98
C LYS A 7 -23.79 6.50 16.12
N GLY A 8 -23.11 7.59 16.56
CA GLY A 8 -23.32 8.37 17.80
C GLY A 8 -22.25 9.45 18.05
N SER A 9 -22.02 9.93 19.29
CA SER A 9 -20.97 10.91 19.67
C SER A 9 -19.64 10.26 20.10
N PHE A 10 -18.53 11.00 20.17
CA PHE A 10 -17.25 10.47 20.67
C PHE A 10 -17.39 10.13 22.16
N GLU A 11 -17.17 8.88 22.51
CA GLU A 11 -17.33 8.34 23.86
C GLU A 11 -15.97 7.94 24.40
N SER A 12 -15.75 8.06 25.72
CA SER A 12 -14.50 7.60 26.34
C SER A 12 -14.40 6.06 26.28
N PRO A 13 -13.18 5.47 26.29
CA PRO A 13 -13.03 4.01 26.34
C PRO A 13 -13.83 3.40 27.49
N LEU A 14 -13.81 4.04 28.67
CA LEU A 14 -14.58 3.61 29.83
C LEU A 14 -16.09 3.61 29.58
N ALA A 15 -16.65 4.68 29.02
CA ALA A 15 -18.09 4.75 28.76
C ALA A 15 -18.52 3.72 27.70
N CYS A 16 -17.70 3.51 26.66
CA CYS A 16 -17.96 2.48 25.67
C CYS A 16 -17.89 1.07 26.28
N PHE A 17 -16.86 0.79 27.09
CA PHE A 17 -16.68 -0.49 27.79
C PHE A 17 -17.88 -0.79 28.69
N SER A 18 -18.25 0.17 29.56
CA SER A 18 -19.38 0.04 30.48
C SER A 18 -20.73 -0.15 29.79
N ARG A 19 -20.92 0.37 28.57
CA ARG A 19 -22.14 0.15 27.79
C ARG A 19 -22.20 -1.25 27.18
N LEU A 20 -21.07 -1.83 26.82
CA LEU A 20 -20.99 -3.15 26.19
C LEU A 20 -21.18 -4.29 27.20
N GLN A 21 -20.76 -4.08 28.45
CA GLN A 21 -20.91 -5.04 29.53
C GLN A 21 -22.39 -5.33 29.84
N LYS A 22 -22.80 -6.60 29.70
CA LYS A 22 -24.10 -7.07 30.20
C LYS A 22 -24.18 -7.03 31.73
N ALA A 23 -23.05 -7.28 32.40
CA ALA A 23 -22.88 -7.16 33.84
C ALA A 23 -21.72 -6.18 34.13
N GLN A 24 -22.02 -5.07 34.81
CA GLN A 24 -21.12 -3.90 34.97
C GLN A 24 -19.76 -4.18 35.62
N THR A 25 -19.51 -5.38 36.13
CA THR A 25 -18.27 -5.78 36.81
C THR A 25 -17.50 -6.89 36.10
N GLU A 26 -17.92 -7.35 34.92
CA GLU A 26 -17.26 -8.46 34.22
C GLU A 26 -16.42 -8.00 33.02
N PRO A 27 -15.25 -8.63 32.77
CA PRO A 27 -14.52 -8.49 31.50
C PRO A 27 -15.42 -8.81 30.29
N LEU A 28 -15.18 -8.15 29.15
CA LEU A 28 -16.02 -8.31 27.96
C LEU A 28 -15.89 -9.72 27.38
N SER A 29 -17.03 -10.33 27.10
CA SER A 29 -17.09 -11.59 26.37
C SER A 29 -16.79 -11.37 24.88
N LYS A 30 -16.48 -12.46 24.16
CA LYS A 30 -16.28 -12.42 22.72
C LYS A 30 -17.53 -11.95 21.97
N GLU A 31 -18.73 -12.27 22.47
CA GLU A 31 -20.00 -11.82 21.91
C GLU A 31 -20.19 -10.31 22.07
N GLU A 32 -19.84 -9.75 23.24
CA GLU A 32 -19.90 -8.31 23.49
C GLU A 32 -18.87 -7.56 22.64
N PHE A 33 -17.68 -8.15 22.46
CA PHE A 33 -16.68 -7.65 21.53
C PHE A 33 -17.20 -7.65 20.07
N ALA A 34 -17.93 -8.69 19.65
CA ALA A 34 -18.53 -8.71 18.31
C ALA A 34 -19.57 -7.58 18.12
N VAL A 35 -20.36 -7.26 19.15
CA VAL A 35 -21.29 -6.11 19.13
C VAL A 35 -20.52 -4.80 18.99
N PHE A 36 -19.41 -4.65 19.71
CA PHE A 36 -18.52 -3.51 19.55
C PHE A 36 -18.02 -3.36 18.12
N LEU A 37 -17.51 -4.43 17.50
CA LEU A 37 -17.04 -4.42 16.11
C LEU A 37 -18.14 -4.02 15.13
N GLY A 38 -19.38 -4.48 15.32
CA GLY A 38 -20.54 -4.09 14.50
C GLY A 38 -20.95 -2.63 14.63
N SER A 39 -20.55 -1.96 15.71
CA SER A 39 -20.72 -0.52 15.87
C SER A 39 -19.54 0.29 15.32
N LEU A 40 -18.34 -0.30 15.31
CA LEU A 40 -17.11 0.33 14.81
C LEU A 40 -17.02 0.28 13.28
N PHE A 41 -17.16 -0.91 12.70
CA PHE A 41 -17.01 -1.10 11.25
C PHE A 41 -18.28 -0.74 10.49
N THR A 42 -18.12 -0.10 9.35
CA THR A 42 -19.25 0.35 8.52
C THR A 42 -19.82 -0.73 7.62
N ASP A 43 -19.07 -1.81 7.37
CA ASP A 43 -19.41 -2.92 6.49
C ASP A 43 -19.37 -4.27 7.21
N PHE A 44 -19.57 -4.27 8.55
CA PHE A 44 -19.42 -5.49 9.33
C PHE A 44 -20.46 -6.57 8.99
N GLU A 45 -21.69 -6.15 8.70
CA GLU A 45 -22.76 -7.08 8.32
C GLU A 45 -22.50 -7.71 6.94
N ASP A 46 -21.73 -7.05 6.07
CA ASP A 46 -21.34 -7.62 4.78
C ASP A 46 -20.36 -8.80 4.97
N ALA A 47 -19.66 -8.88 6.11
CA ALA A 47 -18.75 -9.97 6.44
C ALA A 47 -19.49 -11.30 6.74
N ASP A 48 -20.79 -11.27 7.08
CA ASP A 48 -21.60 -12.49 7.28
C ASP A 48 -21.84 -13.24 5.95
N SER A 49 -21.90 -12.51 4.84
CA SER A 49 -22.18 -13.08 3.52
C SER A 49 -21.07 -14.02 2.99
N ALA A 50 -19.90 -14.00 3.63
CA ALA A 50 -18.71 -14.75 3.22
C ALA A 50 -18.23 -15.78 4.26
N GLY A 51 -18.89 -15.89 5.42
CA GLY A 51 -18.36 -16.68 6.55
C GLY A 51 -17.14 -16.05 7.24
N ASP A 52 -16.86 -14.77 6.94
CA ASP A 52 -15.68 -14.04 7.41
C ASP A 52 -15.90 -13.42 8.80
N LYS A 53 -17.15 -13.14 9.22
CA LYS A 53 -17.43 -12.38 10.46
C LYS A 53 -16.90 -13.05 11.72
N GLU A 54 -17.20 -14.33 11.94
CA GLU A 54 -16.72 -15.08 13.11
C GLU A 54 -15.19 -15.17 13.14
N ASP A 55 -14.58 -15.38 11.97
CA ASP A 55 -13.13 -15.44 11.80
C ASP A 55 -12.46 -14.07 12.06
N VAL A 56 -13.09 -12.97 11.64
CA VAL A 56 -12.63 -11.60 11.93
C VAL A 56 -12.71 -11.29 13.42
N VAL A 57 -13.84 -11.62 14.07
CA VAL A 57 -14.00 -11.46 15.53
C VAL A 57 -12.91 -12.25 16.24
N GLU A 58 -12.73 -13.53 15.89
CA GLU A 58 -11.72 -14.41 16.48
C GLU A 58 -10.30 -13.85 16.33
N LYS A 59 -9.93 -13.42 15.12
CA LYS A 59 -8.60 -12.87 14.84
C LYS A 59 -8.34 -11.58 15.60
N LEU A 60 -9.30 -10.66 15.65
CA LEU A 60 -9.17 -9.40 16.38
C LEU A 60 -9.14 -9.65 17.88
N PHE A 61 -10.03 -10.50 18.39
CA PHE A 61 -10.10 -10.82 19.81
C PHE A 61 -8.76 -11.40 20.30
N LYS A 62 -8.19 -12.37 19.57
CA LYS A 62 -6.86 -12.93 19.87
C LYS A 62 -5.71 -11.92 19.87
N ILE A 63 -5.83 -10.82 19.12
CA ILE A 63 -4.79 -9.78 19.10
C ILE A 63 -4.84 -8.95 20.39
N PHE A 64 -6.05 -8.72 20.93
CA PHE A 64 -6.26 -7.82 22.06
C PHE A 64 -6.40 -8.53 23.41
N ASP A 65 -6.77 -9.81 23.43
CA ASP A 65 -6.73 -10.72 24.58
C ASP A 65 -5.28 -11.16 24.82
N ARG A 66 -4.53 -10.33 25.54
CA ARG A 66 -3.08 -10.50 25.75
C ARG A 66 -2.80 -11.52 26.84
N ASN A 67 -3.66 -11.58 27.86
CA ASN A 67 -3.56 -12.55 28.95
C ASN A 67 -4.09 -13.95 28.57
N GLN A 68 -4.80 -14.08 27.43
CA GLN A 68 -5.37 -15.32 26.90
C GLN A 68 -6.41 -15.95 27.84
N GLU A 69 -7.14 -15.12 28.59
CA GLU A 69 -8.19 -15.58 29.51
C GLU A 69 -9.53 -15.82 28.79
N GLY A 70 -9.62 -15.47 27.50
CA GLY A 70 -10.84 -15.61 26.72
C GLY A 70 -11.89 -14.53 27.02
N LYS A 71 -11.47 -13.45 27.70
CA LYS A 71 -12.26 -12.24 27.98
C LYS A 71 -11.34 -11.02 27.90
N LEU A 72 -11.91 -9.85 27.56
CA LEU A 72 -11.14 -8.60 27.53
C LEU A 72 -11.42 -7.78 28.79
N ASP A 73 -10.40 -7.59 29.63
CA ASP A 73 -10.52 -6.67 30.76
C ASP A 73 -10.47 -5.19 30.30
N PHE A 74 -10.73 -4.26 31.23
CA PHE A 74 -10.73 -2.84 30.89
C PHE A 74 -9.34 -2.33 30.47
N SER A 75 -8.26 -2.85 31.04
CA SER A 75 -6.90 -2.43 30.70
C SER A 75 -6.53 -2.86 29.28
N GLU A 76 -6.91 -4.08 28.88
CA GLU A 76 -6.74 -4.57 27.51
C GLU A 76 -7.60 -3.77 26.53
N PHE A 77 -8.85 -3.50 26.89
CA PHE A 77 -9.76 -2.71 26.06
C PHE A 77 -9.29 -1.25 25.91
N GLU A 78 -8.79 -0.63 26.97
CA GLU A 78 -8.24 0.73 26.95
C GLU A 78 -6.99 0.80 26.07
N ALA A 79 -6.06 -0.15 26.21
CA ALA A 79 -4.89 -0.23 25.34
C ALA A 79 -5.27 -0.45 23.87
N MET A 80 -6.22 -1.36 23.60
CA MET A 80 -6.80 -1.55 22.27
C MET A 80 -7.42 -0.24 21.76
N TRP A 81 -8.14 0.48 22.61
CA TRP A 81 -8.79 1.72 22.22
C TRP A 81 -7.79 2.78 21.74
N GLU A 82 -6.78 3.05 22.56
CA GLU A 82 -5.76 4.06 22.27
C GLU A 82 -4.92 3.72 21.04
N GLN A 83 -4.55 2.45 20.89
CA GLN A 83 -3.62 2.01 19.84
C GLN A 83 -4.31 1.64 18.52
N TRP A 84 -5.59 1.29 18.56
CA TRP A 84 -6.29 0.75 17.40
C TRP A 84 -7.57 1.50 17.08
N VAL A 85 -8.49 1.66 18.03
CA VAL A 85 -9.80 2.30 17.76
C VAL A 85 -9.63 3.77 17.36
N VAL A 86 -8.76 4.51 18.06
CA VAL A 86 -8.49 5.92 17.72
C VAL A 86 -7.94 6.05 16.30
N SER A 87 -7.06 5.15 15.86
CA SER A 87 -6.50 5.16 14.50
C SER A 87 -7.54 4.91 13.40
N MET A 88 -8.65 4.25 13.74
CA MET A 88 -9.77 4.03 12.83
C MET A 88 -10.75 5.20 12.78
N LEU A 89 -10.99 5.83 13.92
CA LEU A 89 -11.91 6.97 14.03
C LEU A 89 -11.26 8.27 13.52
N ARG A 90 -9.95 8.41 13.69
CA ARG A 90 -9.15 9.58 13.32
C ARG A 90 -7.86 9.11 12.64
N PRO A 91 -7.98 8.55 11.43
CA PRO A 91 -6.80 8.05 10.72
C PRO A 91 -5.86 9.20 10.39
N LYS A 92 -4.56 8.95 10.54
CA LYS A 92 -3.51 9.80 9.99
C LYS A 92 -3.12 9.25 8.63
N CYS A 93 -3.34 10.04 7.59
CA CYS A 93 -3.40 9.58 6.22
C CYS A 93 -2.24 10.14 5.39
N ALA A 94 -1.51 9.26 4.71
CA ALA A 94 -0.55 9.65 3.69
C ALA A 94 -1.05 9.28 2.30
N PHE A 95 -0.84 10.15 1.31
CA PHE A 95 -1.03 9.85 -0.10
C PHE A 95 0.31 9.68 -0.80
N VAL A 96 0.51 8.54 -1.47
CA VAL A 96 1.72 8.20 -2.21
C VAL A 96 1.38 8.11 -3.69
N ALA A 97 1.73 9.16 -4.44
CA ALA A 97 1.68 9.22 -5.89
C ALA A 97 2.93 8.54 -6.47
N VAL A 98 2.73 7.42 -7.15
CA VAL A 98 3.82 6.57 -7.64
C VAL A 98 4.12 6.87 -9.10
N ASP A 99 5.33 7.35 -9.37
CA ASP A 99 5.97 7.39 -10.68
C ASP A 99 5.14 8.08 -11.77
N ILE A 100 4.60 9.26 -11.46
CA ILE A 100 3.87 10.10 -12.41
C ILE A 100 4.88 10.86 -13.28
N GLN A 101 5.67 10.12 -14.05
CA GLN A 101 6.79 10.61 -14.84
C GLN A 101 6.52 10.50 -16.33
N ASN A 102 7.22 11.33 -17.10
CA ASN A 102 7.07 11.42 -18.55
C ASN A 102 7.30 10.07 -19.25
N ASP A 103 8.32 9.29 -18.84
CA ASP A 103 8.61 8.01 -19.49
C ASP A 103 7.49 6.98 -19.35
N PHE A 104 6.71 7.02 -18.28
CA PHE A 104 5.56 6.11 -18.11
C PHE A 104 4.30 6.60 -18.84
N ILE A 105 4.21 7.89 -19.15
CA ILE A 105 3.02 8.47 -19.80
C ILE A 105 3.22 8.58 -21.31
N SER A 106 4.27 9.24 -21.77
CA SER A 106 4.50 9.57 -23.18
C SER A 106 5.92 9.29 -23.69
N GLY A 107 6.85 8.88 -22.83
CA GLY A 107 8.24 8.60 -23.18
C GLY A 107 8.57 7.12 -23.44
N SER A 108 9.79 6.71 -23.07
CA SER A 108 10.41 5.46 -23.55
C SER A 108 9.74 4.18 -23.04
N LEU A 109 9.12 4.22 -21.86
CA LEU A 109 8.35 3.13 -21.27
C LEU A 109 6.85 3.47 -21.20
N SER A 110 6.35 4.23 -22.19
CA SER A 110 4.99 4.72 -22.18
C SER A 110 3.97 3.59 -22.12
N LEU A 111 3.07 3.70 -21.14
CA LEU A 111 1.98 2.77 -20.97
C LEU A 111 0.85 3.00 -22.00
N LYS A 112 0.88 4.08 -22.81
CA LYS A 112 -0.07 4.34 -23.91
C LYS A 112 -0.04 3.22 -24.96
N ASN A 113 1.15 2.67 -25.21
CA ASN A 113 1.37 1.64 -26.23
C ASN A 113 1.02 0.23 -25.75
N ILE A 114 0.50 0.09 -24.53
CA ILE A 114 0.13 -1.19 -23.96
C ILE A 114 -1.30 -1.56 -24.39
N PRO A 115 -1.56 -2.80 -24.86
CA PRO A 115 -2.89 -3.28 -25.27
C PRO A 115 -3.98 -3.25 -24.18
N ALA A 116 -3.67 -2.74 -22.98
CA ALA A 116 -4.59 -2.53 -21.87
C ALA A 116 -5.64 -1.44 -22.14
N GLY A 117 -5.42 -0.59 -23.15
CA GLY A 117 -6.44 0.28 -23.73
C GLY A 117 -6.87 1.48 -22.86
N ARG A 118 -5.99 2.01 -22.01
CA ARG A 118 -6.27 3.25 -21.26
C ARG A 118 -5.08 4.18 -21.26
N ASP A 119 -5.39 5.46 -21.35
CA ASP A 119 -4.43 6.55 -21.33
C ASP A 119 -3.87 6.74 -19.90
N PRO A 120 -2.55 6.49 -19.67
CA PRO A 120 -1.92 6.67 -18.36
C PRO A 120 -2.01 8.12 -17.86
N GLU A 121 -2.17 9.09 -18.75
CA GLU A 121 -2.30 10.51 -18.41
C GLU A 121 -3.55 10.81 -17.56
N ARG A 122 -4.60 9.96 -17.66
CA ARG A 122 -5.84 10.11 -16.88
C ARG A 122 -5.65 9.99 -15.37
N VAL A 123 -4.51 9.47 -14.90
CA VAL A 123 -4.19 9.41 -13.47
C VAL A 123 -3.86 10.80 -12.90
N VAL A 124 -3.34 11.72 -13.73
CA VAL A 124 -2.89 13.04 -13.32
C VAL A 124 -4.02 13.91 -12.75
N PRO A 125 -5.15 14.15 -13.45
CA PRO A 125 -6.23 14.99 -12.90
C PRO A 125 -6.84 14.40 -11.63
N VAL A 126 -6.82 13.07 -11.50
CA VAL A 126 -7.31 12.36 -10.33
C VAL A 126 -6.40 12.57 -9.11
N ILE A 127 -5.09 12.47 -9.29
CA ILE A 127 -4.13 12.75 -8.21
C ILE A 127 -4.22 14.22 -7.79
N ASN A 128 -4.31 15.13 -8.76
CA ASN A 128 -4.49 16.56 -8.48
C ASN A 128 -5.75 16.79 -7.65
N ASP A 129 -6.90 16.25 -8.08
CA ASP A 129 -8.18 16.42 -7.37
C ASP A 129 -8.10 15.96 -5.91
N LEU A 130 -7.51 14.79 -5.65
CA LEU A 130 -7.44 14.25 -4.31
C LEU A 130 -6.46 15.01 -3.42
N THR A 131 -5.29 15.35 -3.94
CA THR A 131 -4.26 16.05 -3.16
C THR A 131 -4.61 17.52 -2.91
N GLU A 132 -5.45 18.12 -3.76
CA GLU A 132 -5.95 19.49 -3.62
C GLU A 132 -7.15 19.59 -2.67
N HIS A 133 -8.05 18.60 -2.67
CA HIS A 133 -9.33 18.70 -1.95
C HIS A 133 -9.43 17.85 -0.68
N LEU A 134 -8.51 16.89 -0.44
CA LEU A 134 -8.56 16.02 0.73
C LEU A 134 -7.42 16.31 1.72
N PRO A 135 -7.71 16.26 3.04
CA PRO A 135 -6.75 16.64 4.07
C PRO A 135 -5.80 15.49 4.40
N PHE A 136 -4.87 15.16 3.50
CA PHE A 136 -3.79 14.23 3.82
C PHE A 136 -2.76 14.88 4.76
N ASP A 137 -2.32 14.13 5.77
CA ASP A 137 -1.26 14.57 6.68
C ASP A 137 0.11 14.63 5.97
N VAL A 138 0.33 13.73 5.01
CA VAL A 138 1.56 13.65 4.21
C VAL A 138 1.20 13.34 2.75
N VAL A 139 1.78 14.08 1.81
CA VAL A 139 1.74 13.75 0.38
C VAL A 139 3.15 13.41 -0.08
N VAL A 140 3.29 12.30 -0.81
CA VAL A 140 4.56 11.76 -1.30
C VAL A 140 4.46 11.56 -2.81
N TYR A 141 5.49 11.95 -3.53
CA TYR A 141 5.69 11.60 -4.93
C TYR A 141 6.94 10.70 -5.04
N SER A 142 6.76 9.44 -5.46
CA SER A 142 7.91 8.60 -5.80
C SER A 142 8.39 8.90 -7.22
N ILE A 143 9.71 8.82 -7.39
CA ILE A 143 10.41 9.16 -8.62
C ILE A 143 11.36 8.01 -8.91
N ASP A 144 11.08 7.28 -9.99
CA ASP A 144 12.04 6.32 -10.54
C ASP A 144 13.24 7.08 -11.10
N TRP A 145 14.46 6.70 -10.73
CA TRP A 145 15.63 7.56 -10.89
C TRP A 145 16.90 6.80 -11.22
N HIS A 146 16.92 6.16 -12.39
CA HIS A 146 17.93 5.18 -12.75
C HIS A 146 19.23 5.75 -13.32
N PRO A 147 20.41 5.32 -12.86
CA PRO A 147 21.66 5.63 -13.53
C PRO A 147 21.68 5.04 -14.95
N LYS A 148 22.47 5.60 -15.87
CA LYS A 148 22.50 5.16 -17.28
C LYS A 148 22.87 3.69 -17.46
N ASP A 149 23.68 3.17 -16.55
CA ASP A 149 24.19 1.80 -16.55
C ASP A 149 23.35 0.85 -15.67
N HIS A 150 22.12 1.23 -15.28
CA HIS A 150 21.25 0.46 -14.37
C HIS A 150 20.99 -0.99 -14.81
N ILE A 151 20.92 -1.91 -13.84
CA ILE A 151 20.77 -3.37 -14.02
C ILE A 151 19.48 -3.76 -14.72
N SER A 152 18.43 -2.97 -14.54
CA SER A 152 17.12 -3.26 -15.10
C SER A 152 17.03 -2.95 -16.60
N PHE A 153 17.98 -2.19 -17.16
CA PHE A 153 17.93 -1.80 -18.56
C PHE A 153 18.38 -2.94 -19.48
N PHE A 154 17.53 -3.23 -20.46
CA PHE A 154 17.79 -4.20 -21.50
C PHE A 154 19.07 -3.87 -22.28
N GLU A 155 19.32 -2.59 -22.54
CA GLU A 155 20.51 -2.10 -23.24
C GLU A 155 21.79 -2.46 -22.49
N ASN A 156 21.73 -2.56 -21.16
CA ASN A 156 22.86 -2.90 -20.29
C ASN A 156 23.03 -4.40 -20.06
N LYS A 157 22.19 -5.27 -20.65
CA LYS A 157 22.24 -6.72 -20.41
C LYS A 157 23.61 -7.34 -20.72
N HIS A 158 24.34 -6.78 -21.69
CA HIS A 158 25.68 -7.24 -22.07
C HIS A 158 26.76 -6.88 -21.04
N CYS A 159 26.47 -5.92 -20.17
CA CYS A 159 27.31 -5.53 -19.04
C CYS A 159 26.99 -6.34 -17.77
N ARG A 160 26.11 -7.35 -17.87
CA ARG A 160 25.68 -8.18 -16.75
C ARG A 160 26.03 -9.65 -16.99
N THR A 161 26.40 -10.34 -15.92
CA THR A 161 26.67 -11.78 -15.98
C THR A 161 25.36 -12.54 -15.71
N PHE A 162 24.94 -13.36 -16.66
CA PHE A 162 23.75 -14.20 -16.48
C PHE A 162 24.11 -15.42 -15.63
N HIS A 163 23.26 -15.72 -14.64
CA HIS A 163 23.42 -16.91 -13.82
C HIS A 163 22.97 -18.16 -14.59
N SER A 164 23.60 -19.31 -14.31
CA SER A 164 23.30 -20.58 -14.99
C SER A 164 21.86 -21.06 -14.82
N SER A 165 21.17 -20.60 -13.76
CA SER A 165 19.75 -20.89 -13.52
C SER A 165 18.78 -20.03 -14.35
N SER A 166 19.26 -19.02 -15.08
CA SER A 166 18.41 -18.21 -15.94
C SER A 166 17.82 -19.05 -17.06
N LYS A 167 16.50 -19.03 -17.19
CA LYS A 167 15.79 -19.76 -18.27
C LYS A 167 15.98 -19.12 -19.64
N VAL A 168 16.43 -17.87 -19.66
CA VAL A 168 16.64 -17.08 -20.87
C VAL A 168 18.11 -16.70 -20.94
N SER A 169 18.75 -17.00 -22.07
CA SER A 169 20.15 -16.67 -22.32
C SER A 169 20.34 -15.17 -22.55
N ALA A 170 21.56 -14.65 -22.37
CA ALA A 170 21.87 -13.24 -22.65
C ALA A 170 21.59 -12.86 -24.13
N GLN A 171 21.82 -13.79 -25.05
CA GLN A 171 21.59 -13.60 -26.48
C GLN A 171 20.09 -13.56 -26.81
N ASP A 172 19.30 -14.45 -26.21
CA ASP A 172 17.87 -14.59 -26.49
C ASP A 172 16.98 -13.64 -25.70
N ALA A 173 17.51 -13.05 -24.62
CA ALA A 173 16.78 -12.12 -23.77
C ALA A 173 16.21 -10.96 -24.60
N ARG A 174 14.95 -10.62 -24.30
CA ARG A 174 14.17 -9.53 -24.88
C ARG A 174 13.70 -8.57 -23.80
N VAL A 175 13.28 -7.38 -24.21
CA VAL A 175 12.58 -6.44 -23.34
C VAL A 175 11.35 -7.13 -22.73
N LEU A 176 11.15 -6.92 -21.43
CA LEU A 176 10.16 -7.53 -20.54
C LEU A 176 10.40 -8.99 -20.14
N ASP A 177 11.49 -9.63 -20.57
CA ASP A 177 11.86 -10.93 -20.04
C ASP A 177 12.37 -10.80 -18.60
N THR A 178 12.04 -11.81 -17.79
CA THR A 178 12.64 -11.99 -16.47
C THR A 178 13.80 -12.96 -16.58
N VAL A 179 14.98 -12.49 -16.20
CA VAL A 179 16.25 -13.22 -16.25
C VAL A 179 16.81 -13.41 -14.84
N VAL A 180 17.78 -14.30 -14.69
CA VAL A 180 18.54 -14.43 -13.43
C VAL A 180 19.96 -13.97 -13.68
N LEU A 181 20.39 -12.94 -12.96
CA LEU A 181 21.73 -12.35 -13.06
C LEU A 181 22.57 -12.77 -11.86
N CYS A 182 23.87 -12.96 -12.06
CA CYS A 182 24.81 -13.16 -10.96
C CYS A 182 24.88 -11.88 -10.13
N ASP A 183 24.86 -12.05 -8.82
CA ASP A 183 24.87 -10.96 -7.88
C ASP A 183 25.69 -11.38 -6.65
N PRO A 184 26.96 -10.97 -6.57
CA PRO A 184 27.84 -11.36 -5.48
C PRO A 184 27.43 -10.74 -4.14
N CYS A 185 26.57 -9.72 -4.15
CA CYS A 185 26.02 -9.11 -2.94
C CYS A 185 24.75 -9.83 -2.45
N SER A 186 24.25 -10.83 -3.19
CA SER A 186 23.10 -11.66 -2.80
C SER A 186 23.56 -12.90 -2.03
N GLU A 187 22.81 -13.29 -0.98
CA GLU A 187 23.07 -14.55 -0.25
C GLU A 187 22.99 -15.78 -1.18
N SER A 188 22.11 -15.74 -2.18
CA SER A 188 21.96 -16.81 -3.18
C SER A 188 22.99 -16.71 -4.32
N GLY A 189 23.86 -15.69 -4.32
CA GLY A 189 24.79 -15.38 -5.41
C GLY A 189 24.13 -14.92 -6.72
N CYS A 190 22.80 -14.72 -6.74
CA CYS A 190 22.07 -14.30 -7.92
C CYS A 190 20.79 -13.50 -7.56
N VAL A 191 20.23 -12.83 -8.56
CA VAL A 191 19.01 -12.02 -8.44
C VAL A 191 18.12 -12.22 -9.66
N GLU A 192 16.80 -12.29 -9.45
CA GLU A 192 15.81 -12.26 -10.52
C GLU A 192 15.56 -10.81 -10.94
N GLN A 193 15.71 -10.50 -12.23
CA GLN A 193 15.57 -9.15 -12.78
C GLN A 193 14.69 -9.17 -14.04
N THR A 194 13.67 -8.32 -14.09
CA THR A 194 12.95 -8.04 -15.35
C THR A 194 13.72 -6.98 -16.13
N LEU A 195 13.96 -7.22 -17.42
CA LEU A 195 14.61 -6.26 -18.30
C LEU A 195 13.59 -5.27 -18.87
N TRP A 196 13.83 -3.98 -18.70
CA TRP A 196 13.01 -2.87 -19.19
C TRP A 196 13.79 -2.10 -20.27
N PRO A 197 13.14 -1.39 -21.20
CA PRO A 197 13.87 -0.41 -22.00
C PRO A 197 14.46 0.66 -21.08
N SER A 198 15.54 1.33 -21.47
CA SER A 198 16.06 2.46 -20.69
C SER A 198 14.98 3.52 -20.46
N HIS A 199 14.74 3.86 -19.20
CA HIS A 199 13.66 4.77 -18.78
C HIS A 199 14.06 5.49 -17.49
N CYS A 200 13.43 6.62 -17.22
CA CYS A 200 13.60 7.41 -16.02
C CYS A 200 15.08 7.66 -15.66
N VAL A 201 15.90 7.86 -16.68
CA VAL A 201 17.35 8.06 -16.52
C VAL A 201 17.60 9.37 -15.78
N GLN A 202 18.50 9.36 -14.79
CA GLN A 202 18.79 10.54 -13.98
C GLN A 202 19.09 11.79 -14.83
N GLY A 203 18.37 12.87 -14.54
CA GLY A 203 18.48 14.17 -15.22
C GLY A 203 17.81 14.25 -16.60
N SER A 204 17.24 13.16 -17.10
CA SER A 204 16.53 13.16 -18.39
C SER A 204 15.13 13.77 -18.28
N TRP A 205 14.58 14.19 -19.42
CA TRP A 205 13.17 14.60 -19.51
C TRP A 205 12.22 13.46 -19.09
N GLY A 206 12.54 12.23 -19.46
CA GLY A 206 11.74 11.04 -19.14
C GLY A 206 11.57 10.82 -17.64
N ALA A 207 12.58 11.21 -16.85
CA ALA A 207 12.57 11.08 -15.40
C ALA A 207 11.88 12.26 -14.66
N GLN A 208 11.49 13.31 -15.36
CA GLN A 208 10.74 14.41 -14.75
C GLN A 208 9.30 13.97 -14.46
N LEU A 209 8.71 14.51 -13.38
CA LEU A 209 7.29 14.39 -13.14
C LEU A 209 6.50 15.06 -14.28
N HIS A 210 5.32 14.53 -14.59
CA HIS A 210 4.45 15.07 -15.63
C HIS A 210 4.12 16.54 -15.38
N GLU A 211 4.12 17.36 -16.43
CA GLU A 211 3.98 18.82 -16.31
C GLU A 211 2.64 19.25 -15.68
N ASP A 212 1.56 18.52 -15.97
CA ASP A 212 0.23 18.79 -15.42
C ASP A 212 0.04 18.28 -13.98
N LEU A 213 1.02 17.59 -13.41
CA LEU A 213 0.94 17.14 -12.02
C LEU A 213 1.18 18.32 -11.07
N ARG A 214 0.16 18.66 -10.30
CA ARG A 214 0.24 19.70 -9.27
C ARG A 214 0.83 19.09 -8.02
N LEU A 215 1.98 19.59 -7.60
CA LEU A 215 2.62 19.13 -6.38
C LEU A 215 1.97 19.79 -5.17
N ALA A 216 1.48 18.99 -4.24
CA ALA A 216 0.98 19.50 -2.98
C ALA A 216 2.09 20.23 -2.20
N ASP A 217 1.68 21.24 -1.42
CA ASP A 217 2.59 22.00 -0.57
C ASP A 217 3.31 21.07 0.42
N LYS A 218 4.63 21.26 0.56
CA LYS A 218 5.51 20.47 1.45
C LYS A 218 5.52 18.96 1.14
N ALA A 219 5.10 18.54 -0.06
CA ALA A 219 5.14 17.14 -0.43
C ALA A 219 6.57 16.59 -0.43
N LEU A 220 6.69 15.34 0.02
CA LEU A 220 7.95 14.60 0.03
C LEU A 220 8.23 14.02 -1.36
N LYS A 221 9.48 14.05 -1.78
CA LYS A 221 9.96 13.39 -3.00
C LYS A 221 10.85 12.23 -2.61
N ILE A 222 10.48 11.02 -3.03
CA ILE A 222 11.22 9.80 -2.73
C ILE A 222 11.80 9.24 -4.03
N TYR A 223 13.11 9.28 -4.16
CA TYR A 223 13.82 8.70 -5.28
C TYR A 223 14.04 7.21 -5.04
N LYS A 224 13.89 6.39 -6.09
CA LYS A 224 14.11 4.94 -6.03
C LYS A 224 14.83 4.46 -7.30
N GLY A 225 15.49 3.30 -7.19
CA GLY A 225 16.21 2.69 -8.31
C GLY A 225 17.48 3.43 -8.72
N ASP A 226 18.08 4.18 -7.79
CA ASP A 226 19.24 5.04 -8.02
C ASP A 226 20.60 4.32 -8.01
N LYS A 227 20.60 3.03 -7.64
CA LYS A 227 21.78 2.16 -7.60
C LYS A 227 21.89 1.32 -8.87
N THR A 228 23.09 1.20 -9.42
CA THR A 228 23.30 0.51 -10.71
C THR A 228 22.99 -0.99 -10.66
N ASP A 229 23.15 -1.64 -9.51
CA ASP A 229 23.18 -3.10 -9.35
C ASP A 229 21.90 -3.68 -8.73
N VAL A 230 20.95 -2.83 -8.32
CA VAL A 230 19.68 -3.28 -7.74
C VAL A 230 18.54 -2.38 -8.17
N ASP A 231 17.49 -3.01 -8.69
CA ASP A 231 16.26 -2.34 -9.08
C ASP A 231 15.33 -2.11 -7.88
N SER A 232 14.43 -1.14 -7.95
CA SER A 232 13.53 -0.77 -6.86
C SER A 232 12.13 -0.42 -7.36
N TYR A 233 11.25 -1.41 -7.39
CA TYR A 233 9.84 -1.15 -7.72
C TYR A 233 9.10 -0.44 -6.60
N SER A 234 9.36 -0.85 -5.36
CA SER A 234 8.70 -0.27 -4.21
C SER A 234 9.32 1.08 -3.87
N ALA A 235 8.49 2.04 -3.48
CA ALA A 235 8.97 3.29 -2.89
C ALA A 235 9.51 3.10 -1.46
N PHE A 236 9.43 1.90 -0.86
CA PHE A 236 9.96 1.62 0.48
C PHE A 236 11.34 0.93 0.46
N TRP A 237 11.50 -0.08 -0.37
CA TRP A 237 12.68 -0.96 -0.39
C TRP A 237 13.05 -1.30 -1.81
N ASP A 238 14.36 -1.47 -2.04
CA ASP A 238 14.81 -2.11 -3.27
C ASP A 238 14.33 -3.57 -3.38
N ASN A 239 14.38 -4.12 -4.59
CA ASN A 239 13.84 -5.45 -4.89
C ASN A 239 14.55 -6.57 -4.13
N ALA A 240 15.80 -6.34 -3.71
CA ALA A 240 16.58 -7.28 -2.91
C ALA A 240 16.48 -7.02 -1.39
N ARG A 241 15.71 -6.00 -0.98
CA ARG A 241 15.62 -5.48 0.41
C ARG A 241 16.98 -5.19 1.04
N ARG A 242 17.95 -4.75 0.26
CA ARG A 242 19.30 -4.36 0.74
C ARG A 242 19.31 -2.98 1.35
N SER A 243 18.44 -2.11 0.85
CA SER A 243 18.32 -0.73 1.29
C SER A 243 16.88 -0.27 1.32
N GLU A 244 16.61 0.51 2.35
CA GLU A 244 15.37 1.24 2.53
C GLU A 244 15.51 2.65 1.95
N THR A 245 14.43 3.18 1.41
CA THR A 245 14.31 4.61 1.13
C THR A 245 13.96 5.37 2.42
N SER A 246 13.88 6.70 2.38
CA SER A 246 13.39 7.48 3.53
C SER A 246 11.88 7.36 3.74
N LEU A 247 11.10 6.72 2.85
CA LEU A 247 9.64 6.72 2.96
C LEU A 247 9.14 6.13 4.29
N HIS A 248 9.74 5.05 4.76
CA HIS A 248 9.30 4.41 5.99
C HIS A 248 9.50 5.31 7.21
N SER A 249 10.68 5.90 7.35
CA SER A 249 11.00 6.79 8.47
C SER A 249 10.15 8.05 8.44
N GLU A 250 9.92 8.63 7.25
CA GLU A 250 9.06 9.81 7.08
C GLU A 250 7.62 9.53 7.54
N LEU A 251 7.02 8.43 7.08
CA LEU A 251 5.66 8.06 7.48
C LEU A 251 5.56 7.78 8.99
N ARG A 252 6.56 7.10 9.56
CA ARG A 252 6.61 6.82 11.00
C ARG A 252 6.75 8.10 11.82
N ASN A 253 7.61 9.03 11.41
CA ASN A 253 7.84 10.29 12.10
C ASN A 253 6.59 11.19 12.10
N HIS A 254 5.76 11.12 11.06
CA HIS A 254 4.47 11.83 10.99
C HIS A 254 3.33 11.09 11.73
N GLY A 255 3.59 9.88 12.22
CA GLY A 255 2.59 9.04 12.90
C GLY A 255 1.49 8.54 11.97
N ILE A 256 1.82 8.31 10.70
CA ILE A 256 0.86 7.84 9.69
C ILE A 256 0.37 6.45 10.06
N THR A 257 -0.96 6.30 10.11
CA THR A 257 -1.62 5.01 10.36
C THR A 257 -2.07 4.37 9.05
N THR A 258 -2.35 5.19 8.04
CA THR A 258 -3.06 4.78 6.83
C THR A 258 -2.37 5.33 5.60
N VAL A 259 -1.88 4.45 4.73
CA VAL A 259 -1.23 4.85 3.47
C VAL A 259 -2.15 4.58 2.30
N PHE A 260 -2.32 5.58 1.46
CA PHE A 260 -3.04 5.57 0.19
C PHE A 260 -2.05 5.58 -0.97
N VAL A 261 -2.10 4.57 -1.85
CA VAL A 261 -1.16 4.45 -2.98
C VAL A 261 -1.90 4.55 -4.30
N CYS A 262 -1.46 5.45 -5.18
CA CYS A 262 -2.01 5.67 -6.52
C CYS A 262 -0.86 5.98 -7.50
N GLY A 263 -0.95 5.56 -8.75
CA GLY A 263 0.01 5.96 -9.78
C GLY A 263 0.28 4.90 -10.83
N LEU A 264 1.52 4.85 -11.32
CA LEU A 264 1.95 3.99 -12.43
C LEU A 264 3.19 3.16 -12.02
N ALA A 265 3.45 1.99 -12.61
CA ALA A 265 2.46 1.09 -13.20
C ALA A 265 1.79 0.24 -12.10
N TYR A 266 0.51 -0.10 -12.29
CA TYR A 266 -0.28 -0.84 -11.29
C TYR A 266 0.37 -2.15 -10.81
N ASP A 267 0.72 -3.04 -11.72
CA ASP A 267 1.19 -4.40 -11.42
C ASP A 267 2.70 -4.46 -11.13
N VAL A 268 3.31 -3.29 -10.97
CA VAL A 268 4.73 -3.09 -10.66
C VAL A 268 4.81 -2.11 -9.49
N CYS A 269 5.31 -0.88 -9.70
CA CYS A 269 5.67 0.05 -8.64
C CYS A 269 4.53 0.31 -7.64
N VAL A 270 3.30 0.49 -8.13
CA VAL A 270 2.13 0.72 -7.27
C VAL A 270 1.87 -0.50 -6.37
N ALA A 271 1.78 -1.70 -6.94
CA ALA A 271 1.49 -2.89 -6.16
C ALA A 271 2.64 -3.27 -5.21
N PHE A 272 3.90 -3.16 -5.64
CA PHE A 272 5.04 -3.42 -4.76
C PHE A 272 5.16 -2.37 -3.64
N THR A 273 4.83 -1.10 -3.91
CA THR A 273 4.73 -0.06 -2.89
C THR A 273 3.62 -0.38 -1.90
N ALA A 274 2.42 -0.74 -2.38
CA ALA A 274 1.31 -1.13 -1.51
C ALA A 274 1.62 -2.38 -0.67
N LEU A 275 2.31 -3.38 -1.22
CA LEU A 275 2.70 -4.59 -0.50
C LEU A 275 3.76 -4.34 0.57
N HIS A 276 4.69 -3.40 0.34
CA HIS A 276 5.73 -3.04 1.31
C HIS A 276 5.30 -1.97 2.30
N ALA A 277 4.19 -1.26 2.07
CA ALA A 277 3.68 -0.31 3.03
C ALA A 277 3.46 -0.99 4.40
N PHE A 278 4.03 -0.34 5.41
CA PHE A 278 3.88 -0.69 6.81
C PHE A 278 2.46 -0.32 7.30
N GLY A 279 1.96 -0.97 8.36
CA GLY A 279 0.68 -0.55 8.95
C GLY A 279 -0.54 -1.00 8.16
N THR A 280 -1.57 -0.14 8.13
CA THR A 280 -2.71 -0.30 7.23
C THR A 280 -2.43 0.14 5.81
N ARG A 281 -2.89 -0.70 4.87
CA ARG A 281 -2.73 -0.55 3.43
C ARG A 281 -4.10 -0.23 2.88
N LEU A 282 -4.38 1.05 2.74
CA LEU A 282 -5.48 1.46 1.87
C LEU A 282 -4.93 1.62 0.48
N TRP A 283 -5.28 0.70 -0.40
CA TRP A 283 -4.90 0.86 -1.77
C TRP A 283 -6.03 1.60 -2.52
N HIS A 284 -5.69 2.76 -3.07
CA HIS A 284 -6.59 3.42 -4.00
C HIS A 284 -6.33 2.89 -5.38
N HIS A 285 -7.35 2.21 -5.90
CA HIS A 285 -7.41 1.99 -7.33
C HIS A 285 -8.05 3.16 -8.03
N LEU A 286 -7.28 4.21 -8.16
CA LEU A 286 -7.67 5.31 -8.99
C LEU A 286 -7.43 4.96 -10.45
N GLY A 287 -8.46 4.37 -11.06
CA GLY A 287 -8.67 4.53 -12.49
C GLY A 287 -8.64 3.29 -13.39
N LEU A 288 -8.46 2.05 -12.90
CA LEU A 288 -8.50 0.88 -13.81
C LEU A 288 -9.58 -0.15 -13.43
N LYS A 289 -10.85 0.28 -13.33
CA LYS A 289 -12.01 -0.63 -13.20
C LYS A 289 -12.01 -1.79 -14.22
N THR A 290 -11.25 -1.69 -15.31
CA THR A 290 -11.09 -2.76 -16.30
C THR A 290 -9.66 -3.30 -16.29
N PRO A 291 -9.46 -4.62 -16.11
CA PRO A 291 -8.13 -5.21 -16.21
C PRO A 291 -7.59 -5.12 -17.67
N PRO A 292 -6.26 -5.05 -17.87
CA PRO A 292 -5.61 -5.12 -19.18
C PRO A 292 -6.04 -6.33 -20.02
N ALA A 293 -5.83 -6.31 -21.33
CA ALA A 293 -5.99 -7.48 -22.20
C ALA A 293 -4.75 -8.41 -22.14
N GLY A 294 -4.88 -9.64 -22.67
CA GLY A 294 -3.74 -10.55 -22.91
C GLY A 294 -2.93 -10.98 -21.68
N ARG A 295 -1.60 -11.07 -21.83
CA ARG A 295 -0.66 -11.51 -20.75
C ARG A 295 -0.67 -10.56 -19.55
N GLN A 296 -0.85 -9.27 -19.77
CA GLN A 296 -0.97 -8.26 -18.71
C GLN A 296 -2.20 -8.50 -17.84
N ARG A 297 -3.31 -9.03 -18.41
CA ARG A 297 -4.49 -9.44 -17.62
C ARG A 297 -4.16 -10.47 -16.55
N ARG A 298 -3.28 -11.42 -16.88
CA ARG A 298 -2.89 -12.49 -15.94
C ARG A 298 -2.05 -11.92 -14.80
N ARG A 299 -1.05 -11.09 -15.13
CA ARG A 299 -0.19 -10.41 -14.15
C ARG A 299 -1.00 -9.48 -13.24
N TRP A 300 -1.91 -8.70 -13.83
CA TRP A 300 -2.92 -7.89 -13.14
C TRP A 300 -3.73 -8.69 -12.13
N LYS A 301 -4.38 -9.79 -12.58
CA LYS A 301 -5.23 -10.62 -11.71
C LYS A 301 -4.43 -11.26 -10.58
N LYS A 302 -3.22 -11.75 -10.87
CA LYS A 302 -2.30 -12.32 -9.87
C LYS A 302 -1.94 -11.27 -8.82
N MET A 303 -1.58 -10.06 -9.25
CA MET A 303 -1.21 -8.99 -8.34
C MET A 303 -2.40 -8.50 -7.52
N LYS A 304 -3.58 -8.34 -8.14
CA LYS A 304 -4.83 -8.00 -7.45
C LYS A 304 -5.10 -9.00 -6.32
N ARG A 305 -4.98 -10.29 -6.60
CA ARG A 305 -5.17 -11.34 -5.59
C ARG A 305 -4.15 -11.22 -4.47
N ARG A 306 -2.86 -11.07 -4.80
CA ARG A 306 -1.79 -10.91 -3.80
C ARG A 306 -2.03 -9.71 -2.87
N LEU A 307 -2.53 -8.59 -3.40
CA LEU A 307 -2.92 -7.42 -2.60
C LEU A 307 -4.09 -7.77 -1.65
N GLN A 308 -5.13 -8.41 -2.17
CA GLN A 308 -6.30 -8.82 -1.39
C GLN A 308 -5.97 -9.85 -0.30
N ASP A 309 -5.06 -10.79 -0.58
CA ASP A 309 -4.56 -11.78 0.38
C ASP A 309 -3.79 -11.11 1.54
N GLN A 310 -3.19 -9.94 1.29
CA GLN A 310 -2.53 -9.08 2.27
C GLN A 310 -3.48 -8.03 2.90
N LEU A 311 -4.80 -8.23 2.75
CA LEU A 311 -5.87 -7.36 3.25
C LEU A 311 -5.87 -5.94 2.68
N CYS A 312 -5.10 -5.66 1.62
CA CYS A 312 -5.13 -4.35 0.97
C CYS A 312 -6.52 -4.08 0.40
N LEU A 313 -7.09 -2.93 0.74
CA LEU A 313 -8.37 -2.52 0.19
C LEU A 313 -8.22 -1.96 -1.22
N ILE A 314 -9.17 -2.28 -2.08
CA ILE A 314 -9.23 -1.81 -3.47
C ILE A 314 -10.43 -0.90 -3.60
N VAL A 315 -10.23 0.41 -3.71
CA VAL A 315 -11.35 1.36 -3.67
C VAL A 315 -11.23 2.44 -4.76
N ASP A 316 -12.36 3.06 -5.10
CA ASP A 316 -12.45 4.17 -6.06
C ASP A 316 -12.06 5.53 -5.43
N SER A 317 -11.75 6.52 -6.27
CA SER A 317 -11.59 7.96 -5.94
C SER A 317 -12.69 8.45 -5.03
N SER A 318 -13.92 8.11 -5.41
CA SER A 318 -15.11 8.61 -4.74
C SER A 318 -15.21 8.14 -3.29
N GLU A 319 -14.48 7.09 -2.92
CA GLU A 319 -14.48 6.50 -1.58
C GLU A 319 -13.35 7.06 -0.69
N VAL A 320 -12.36 7.76 -1.28
CA VAL A 320 -11.18 8.28 -0.55
C VAL A 320 -11.60 9.22 0.57
N ALA A 321 -12.52 10.15 0.30
CA ALA A 321 -12.94 11.17 1.25
C ALA A 321 -13.53 10.57 2.53
N ASP A 322 -14.33 9.52 2.41
CA ASP A 322 -14.94 8.85 3.56
C ASP A 322 -13.91 8.03 4.35
N LEU A 323 -12.89 7.49 3.69
CA LEU A 323 -11.79 6.77 4.35
C LEU A 323 -10.84 7.73 5.07
N VAL A 324 -10.45 8.84 4.43
CA VAL A 324 -9.60 9.88 5.02
C VAL A 324 -10.28 10.52 6.23
N SER A 325 -11.58 10.79 6.14
CA SER A 325 -12.29 11.37 7.28
C SER A 325 -12.51 10.36 8.42
N GLY A 326 -12.42 9.04 8.16
CA GLY A 326 -12.81 8.00 9.12
C GLY A 326 -14.32 7.73 9.13
N LYS A 327 -15.10 8.28 8.18
CA LYS A 327 -16.54 8.00 8.02
C LYS A 327 -16.78 6.56 7.59
N LYS A 328 -15.96 6.06 6.66
CA LYS A 328 -15.96 4.67 6.21
C LYS A 328 -14.86 3.91 6.92
N ARG A 329 -15.23 2.82 7.58
CA ARG A 329 -14.31 2.01 8.41
C ARG A 329 -14.48 0.54 8.06
N PRO A 330 -13.89 0.08 6.95
CA PRO A 330 -14.05 -1.30 6.52
C PRO A 330 -13.38 -2.26 7.50
N TRP A 331 -13.98 -3.41 7.78
CA TRP A 331 -13.40 -4.38 8.73
C TRP A 331 -11.99 -4.84 8.32
N ARG A 332 -11.69 -4.92 7.02
CA ARG A 332 -10.37 -5.30 6.49
C ARG A 332 -9.29 -4.30 6.88
N LEU A 333 -9.62 -3.00 6.86
CA LEU A 333 -8.74 -1.93 7.35
C LEU A 333 -8.51 -2.14 8.85
N GLY A 334 -9.57 -2.37 9.62
CA GLY A 334 -9.47 -2.62 11.05
C GLY A 334 -8.58 -3.82 11.40
N LEU A 335 -8.80 -4.97 10.76
CA LEU A 335 -7.98 -6.17 10.96
C LEU A 335 -6.52 -5.93 10.59
N GLN A 336 -6.26 -5.14 9.56
CA GLN A 336 -4.89 -4.83 9.17
C GLN A 336 -4.20 -3.88 10.16
N LEU A 337 -4.91 -2.87 10.67
CA LEU A 337 -4.40 -1.97 11.72
C LEU A 337 -4.04 -2.78 12.95
N ALA A 338 -4.94 -3.65 13.40
CA ALA A 338 -4.73 -4.48 14.58
C ALA A 338 -3.47 -5.36 14.44
N LYS A 339 -3.29 -6.00 13.29
CA LYS A 339 -2.08 -6.80 13.01
C LYS A 339 -0.80 -5.96 13.03
N ALA A 340 -0.85 -4.73 12.53
CA ALA A 340 0.30 -3.85 12.54
C ALA A 340 0.64 -3.34 13.95
N SER A 341 -0.38 -2.98 14.74
CA SER A 341 -0.20 -2.57 16.13
C SER A 341 0.40 -3.72 16.96
N ALA A 342 -0.07 -4.95 16.77
CA ALA A 342 0.47 -6.13 17.46
C ALA A 342 1.98 -6.33 17.21
N LEU A 343 2.45 -6.10 15.98
CA LEU A 343 3.87 -6.21 15.62
C LEU A 343 4.76 -5.13 16.27
N GLN A 344 4.19 -4.01 16.73
CA GLN A 344 4.93 -2.96 17.42
C GLN A 344 5.02 -3.18 18.94
N MET A 345 4.29 -4.17 19.47
CA MET A 345 4.23 -4.49 20.90
C MET A 345 5.07 -5.70 21.30
N CYS A 346 5.56 -6.46 20.31
CA CYS A 346 6.61 -7.46 20.46
C CYS A 346 7.96 -6.82 20.17
#